data_AF-A0A7X1JCI0-F1
#
_entry.id   AF-A0A7X1JCI0-F1
#
_cell.length_a   1.000
_cell.length_b   1.000
_cell.length_c   1.000
_cell.angle_alpha   90.00
_cell.angle_beta   90.00
_cell.angle_gamma   90.00
#
_symmetry.space_group_name_H-M   'P 1'
#
loop_
_entity.id
_entity.type
_entity.pdbx_description
1 polymer ?
#
loop_
_entity_poly.entity_id
_entity_poly.type
_entity_poly.pdbx_seq_one_letter_code
_entity_poly.pdbx_strand_id
1 'polypeptide(L)'
;MASTPPRSALRLTATLLTASVALYMALVAFGNITDFGTNQQFVRHVLAMDTTFKDDDLMWRSITSKGLQDTAYVAIIVWETLAALVLIYGTWLWARRGDRNARRWSTYGLLMVMLLFGAGFIAIGGEWFAMWQSGDWNGLDAATRVFVFSGVVLIVDQLATGSDT
;
A
#
# COMPACT_ATOMS: atom_id res chain seq x y z
N MET A 1 22.05 -29.50 -0.39
CA MET A 1 22.68 -28.17 -0.34
C MET A 1 21.93 -27.27 -1.30
N ALA A 2 21.21 -26.26 -0.81
CA ALA A 2 20.60 -25.26 -1.69
C ALA A 2 21.70 -24.34 -2.22
N SER A 3 21.82 -24.19 -3.54
CA SER A 3 22.75 -23.25 -4.15
C SER A 3 22.24 -21.83 -3.94
N THR A 4 23.04 -20.98 -3.29
CA THR A 4 22.74 -19.55 -3.19
C THR A 4 22.67 -18.95 -4.59
N PRO A 5 21.56 -18.28 -4.97
CA PRO A 5 21.45 -17.67 -6.29
C PRO A 5 22.56 -16.62 -6.50
N PRO A 6 23.07 -16.47 -7.74
CA PRO A 6 24.13 -15.52 -8.02
C PRO A 6 23.67 -14.09 -7.69
N ARG A 7 24.57 -13.26 -7.13
CA ARG A 7 24.26 -11.89 -6.68
C ARG A 7 23.59 -11.04 -7.75
N SER A 8 23.94 -11.21 -9.02
CA SER A 8 23.32 -10.51 -10.16
C SER A 8 21.84 -10.85 -10.32
N ALA A 9 21.45 -12.11 -10.09
CA ALA A 9 20.07 -12.55 -10.16
C ALA A 9 19.22 -11.93 -9.04
N LEU A 10 19.71 -11.93 -7.79
CA LEU A 10 18.98 -11.32 -6.67
C LEU A 10 18.77 -9.81 -6.86
N ARG A 11 19.77 -9.09 -7.36
CA ARG A 11 19.63 -7.66 -7.65
C ARG A 11 18.64 -7.40 -8.78
N LEU A 12 18.70 -8.19 -9.85
CA LEU A 12 17.73 -8.08 -10.95
C LEU A 12 16.31 -8.33 -10.42
N THR A 13 16.12 -9.36 -9.60
CA THR A 13 14.83 -9.65 -8.96
C THR A 13 14.37 -8.49 -8.08
N ALA A 14 15.22 -7.97 -7.19
CA ALA A 14 14.87 -6.83 -6.34
C ALA A 14 14.51 -5.58 -7.17
N THR A 15 15.26 -5.33 -8.26
CA THR A 15 15.01 -4.21 -9.17
C THR A 15 13.63 -4.34 -9.82
N LEU A 16 13.34 -5.49 -10.44
CA LEU A 16 12.11 -5.72 -11.19
C LEU A 16 10.89 -5.78 -10.27
N LEU A 17 11.00 -6.43 -9.10
CA LEU A 17 9.90 -6.51 -8.15
C LEU A 17 9.61 -5.15 -7.51
N THR A 18 10.65 -4.38 -7.13
CA THR A 18 10.45 -2.99 -6.65
C THR A 18 9.79 -2.15 -7.74
N ALA A 19 10.25 -2.26 -8.99
CA ALA A 19 9.67 -1.54 -10.14
C ALA A 19 8.18 -1.89 -10.34
N SER A 20 7.81 -3.16 -10.18
CA SER A 20 6.41 -3.60 -10.29
C SER A 20 5.53 -2.97 -9.21
N VAL A 21 5.98 -2.93 -7.95
CA VAL A 21 5.22 -2.24 -6.88
C VAL A 21 5.19 -0.73 -7.12
N ALA A 22 6.29 -0.15 -7.61
CA ALA A 22 6.35 1.27 -7.96
C ALA A 22 5.31 1.64 -9.04
N LEU A 23 5.24 0.83 -10.12
CA LEU A 23 4.26 0.99 -11.19
C LEU A 23 2.84 0.81 -10.65
N TYR A 24 2.60 -0.24 -9.86
CA TYR A 24 1.29 -0.48 -9.25
C TYR A 24 0.84 0.74 -8.42
N MET A 25 1.69 1.24 -7.53
CA MET A 25 1.36 2.40 -6.69
C MET A 25 1.16 3.68 -7.50
N ALA A 26 1.93 3.88 -8.58
CA ALA A 26 1.74 5.01 -9.47
C ALA A 26 0.37 4.94 -10.18
N LEU A 27 -0.06 3.74 -10.60
CA LEU A 27 -1.38 3.54 -11.20
C LEU A 27 -2.52 3.71 -10.18
N VAL A 28 -2.33 3.25 -8.94
CA VAL A 28 -3.30 3.48 -7.84
C VAL A 28 -3.46 4.99 -7.58
N ALA A 29 -2.35 5.71 -7.36
CA ALA A 29 -2.39 7.15 -7.15
C ALA A 29 -3.02 7.88 -8.35
N PHE A 30 -2.64 7.51 -9.57
CA PHE A 30 -3.21 8.08 -10.79
C PHE A 30 -4.73 7.82 -10.90
N GLY A 31 -5.18 6.62 -10.57
CA GLY A 31 -6.60 6.27 -10.56
C GLY A 31 -7.38 7.07 -9.53
N ASN A 32 -6.85 7.22 -8.30
CA ASN A 32 -7.51 8.01 -7.26
C ASN A 32 -7.51 9.52 -7.57
N ILE A 33 -6.54 10.03 -8.33
CA ILE A 33 -6.51 11.43 -8.77
C ILE A 33 -7.50 11.66 -9.93
N THR A 34 -7.53 10.76 -10.92
CA THR A 34 -8.32 10.96 -12.15
C THR A 34 -9.78 10.55 -12.00
N ASP A 35 -10.06 9.48 -11.25
CA ASP A 35 -11.41 9.05 -10.85
C ASP A 35 -11.67 9.41 -9.37
N PHE A 36 -11.53 10.71 -9.08
CA PHE A 36 -11.61 11.22 -7.71
C PHE A 36 -12.98 10.97 -7.06
N GLY A 37 -14.07 11.19 -7.80
CA GLY A 37 -15.43 11.14 -7.25
C GLY A 37 -15.89 9.74 -6.82
N THR A 38 -15.47 8.70 -7.55
CA THR A 38 -15.84 7.31 -7.25
C THR A 38 -15.09 6.82 -6.01
N ASN A 39 -13.78 7.02 -5.96
CA ASN A 39 -12.94 6.58 -4.86
C ASN A 39 -13.15 7.44 -3.58
N GLN A 40 -13.52 8.71 -3.73
CA GLN A 40 -13.99 9.53 -2.60
C GLN A 40 -15.24 8.92 -1.96
N GLN A 41 -16.21 8.47 -2.76
CA GLN A 41 -17.43 7.85 -2.24
C GLN A 41 -17.10 6.57 -1.47
N PHE A 42 -16.15 5.77 -1.94
CA PHE A 42 -15.66 4.60 -1.20
C PHE A 42 -15.21 4.97 0.21
N VAL A 43 -14.33 5.96 0.36
CA VAL A 43 -13.86 6.40 1.69
C VAL A 43 -15.00 6.96 2.54
N ARG A 44 -15.90 7.74 1.94
CA ARG A 44 -17.06 8.30 2.67
C ARG A 44 -17.96 7.21 3.23
N HIS A 45 -18.31 6.19 2.43
CA HIS A 45 -19.17 5.10 2.87
C HIS A 45 -18.52 4.21 3.93
N VAL A 46 -17.22 3.90 3.78
CA VAL A 46 -16.47 3.18 4.81
C VAL A 46 -16.48 3.95 6.14
N LEU A 47 -16.13 5.23 6.12
CA LEU A 47 -16.09 6.05 7.34
C LEU A 47 -17.48 6.31 7.94
N ALA A 48 -18.52 6.42 7.11
CA ALA A 48 -19.89 6.61 7.57
C ALA A 48 -20.52 5.32 8.13
N MET A 49 -19.97 4.15 7.80
CA MET A 49 -20.52 2.84 8.18
C MET A 49 -21.99 2.65 7.76
N ASP A 50 -22.46 3.39 6.74
CA ASP A 50 -23.87 3.53 6.40
C ASP A 50 -24.45 2.33 5.62
N THR A 51 -23.58 1.44 5.13
CA THR A 51 -23.91 0.17 4.49
C THR A 51 -23.55 -1.06 5.35
N THR A 52 -23.25 -0.87 6.64
CA THR A 52 -22.97 -1.96 7.58
C THR A 52 -24.27 -2.44 8.26
N PHE A 53 -24.18 -3.36 9.23
CA PHE A 53 -25.35 -3.84 9.97
C PHE A 53 -26.04 -2.78 10.85
N LYS A 54 -25.45 -1.58 10.99
CA LYS A 54 -25.99 -0.45 11.78
C LYS A 54 -26.33 -0.83 13.22
N ASP A 55 -25.47 -1.64 13.83
CA ASP A 55 -25.55 -1.99 15.24
C ASP A 55 -25.26 -0.74 16.11
N ASP A 56 -26.18 -0.39 17.00
CA ASP A 56 -26.08 0.79 17.87
C ASP A 56 -24.77 0.79 18.69
N ASP A 57 -24.26 -0.39 19.04
CA ASP A 57 -23.02 -0.56 19.81
C ASP A 57 -21.74 -0.26 19.00
N LEU A 58 -21.84 -0.22 17.67
CA LEU A 58 -20.71 0.04 16.75
C LEU A 58 -20.77 1.43 16.10
N MET A 59 -21.97 1.96 15.87
CA MET A 59 -22.17 3.20 15.10
C MET A 59 -21.58 4.45 15.75
N TRP A 60 -21.25 4.43 17.05
CA TRP A 60 -20.59 5.55 17.73
C TRP A 60 -19.23 5.94 17.12
N ARG A 61 -18.59 5.02 16.39
CA ARG A 61 -17.30 5.25 15.71
C ARG A 61 -17.44 5.87 14.33
N SER A 62 -18.65 5.93 13.79
CA SER A 62 -18.90 6.46 12.43
C SER A 62 -18.52 7.94 12.34
N ILE A 63 -18.00 8.33 11.17
CA ILE A 63 -17.66 9.72 10.85
C ILE A 63 -18.55 10.15 9.70
N THR A 64 -19.48 11.07 9.95
CA THR A 64 -20.45 11.59 8.96
C THR A 64 -20.09 12.98 8.42
N SER A 65 -19.06 13.62 8.99
CA SER A 65 -18.56 14.91 8.52
C SER A 65 -17.85 14.75 7.17
N LYS A 66 -18.47 15.25 6.10
CA LYS A 66 -17.90 15.21 4.74
C LYS A 66 -16.50 15.85 4.68
N GLY A 67 -16.26 16.93 5.43
CA GLY A 67 -14.94 17.57 5.47
C GLY A 67 -13.85 16.65 6.02
N LEU A 68 -14.14 15.87 7.07
CA LEU A 68 -13.20 14.90 7.62
C LEU A 68 -12.97 13.72 6.67
N GLN A 69 -14.04 13.21 6.05
CA GLN A 69 -13.95 12.13 5.09
C GLN A 69 -13.11 12.52 3.86
N ASP A 70 -13.33 13.73 3.34
CA ASP A 70 -12.60 14.26 2.18
C ASP A 70 -11.13 14.51 2.52
N THR A 71 -10.85 15.01 3.73
CA THR A 71 -9.48 15.17 4.22
C THR A 71 -8.76 13.84 4.32
N ALA A 72 -9.43 12.79 4.84
CA ALA A 72 -8.87 11.45 4.91
C ALA A 72 -8.57 10.89 3.50
N TYR A 73 -9.49 11.08 2.55
CA TYR A 73 -9.28 10.65 1.18
C TYR A 73 -8.10 11.36 0.50
N VAL A 74 -7.98 12.68 0.65
CA VAL A 74 -6.82 13.43 0.13
C VAL A 74 -5.51 12.96 0.78
N ALA A 75 -5.51 12.67 2.09
CA ALA A 75 -4.34 12.15 2.78
C ALA A 75 -3.90 10.78 2.23
N ILE A 76 -4.85 9.90 1.87
CA ILE A 76 -4.58 8.63 1.20
C ILE A 76 -3.86 8.88 -0.14
N ILE A 77 -4.40 9.76 -0.99
CA ILE A 77 -3.79 10.07 -2.31
C ILE A 77 -2.36 10.61 -2.17
N VAL A 78 -2.15 11.52 -1.21
CA VAL A 78 -0.81 12.07 -0.93
C VAL A 78 0.14 10.94 -0.51
N TRP A 79 -0.30 10.04 0.36
CA TRP A 79 0.50 8.91 0.80
C TRP A 79 0.84 7.95 -0.35
N GLU A 80 -0.14 7.61 -1.19
CA GLU A 80 0.06 6.75 -2.37
C GLU A 80 1.06 7.37 -3.35
N THR A 81 0.93 8.67 -3.61
CA THR A 81 1.82 9.41 -4.50
C THR A 81 3.24 9.41 -3.96
N LEU A 82 3.41 9.70 -2.65
CA LEU A 82 4.73 9.68 -2.02
C LEU A 82 5.35 8.27 -2.03
N ALA A 83 4.55 7.24 -1.75
CA ALA A 83 5.00 5.85 -1.80
C ALA A 83 5.47 5.47 -3.22
N ALA A 84 4.72 5.84 -4.26
CA ALA A 84 5.10 5.62 -5.64
C ALA A 84 6.43 6.31 -5.98
N LEU A 85 6.59 7.59 -5.63
CA LEU A 85 7.83 8.35 -5.89
C LEU A 85 9.04 7.74 -5.17
N VAL A 86 8.88 7.34 -3.91
CA VAL A 86 9.93 6.69 -3.13
C VAL A 86 10.35 5.35 -3.75
N LEU A 87 9.38 4.54 -4.19
CA LEU A 87 9.64 3.27 -4.85
C LEU A 87 10.32 3.45 -6.21
N ILE A 88 9.87 4.41 -7.02
CA ILE A 88 10.50 4.76 -8.31
C ILE A 88 11.97 5.14 -8.09
N TYR A 89 12.25 5.94 -7.05
CA TYR A 89 13.62 6.29 -6.70
C TYR A 89 14.44 5.08 -6.23
N GLY A 90 13.86 4.19 -5.41
CA GLY A 90 14.47 2.91 -5.02
C GLY A 90 14.81 2.03 -6.22
N THR A 91 13.88 1.88 -7.17
CA THR A 91 14.09 1.15 -8.44
C THR A 91 15.22 1.75 -9.26
N TRP A 92 15.28 3.08 -9.36
CA TRP A 92 16.35 3.77 -10.09
C TRP A 92 17.73 3.55 -9.45
N LEU A 93 17.81 3.56 -8.11
CA LEU A 93 19.04 3.25 -7.38
C LEU A 93 19.49 1.80 -7.61
N TRP A 94 18.55 0.86 -7.63
CA TRP A 94 18.79 -0.54 -7.96
C TRP A 94 19.42 -0.68 -9.36
N ALA A 95 18.86 0.01 -10.36
CA ALA A 95 19.38 0.01 -11.72
C ALA A 95 20.81 0.61 -11.83
N ARG A 96 21.16 1.55 -10.94
CA ARG A 96 22.50 2.17 -10.86
C ARG A 96 23.53 1.40 -10.03
N ARG A 97 23.20 0.20 -9.54
CA ARG A 97 24.06 -0.62 -8.66
C ARG A 97 24.39 0.05 -7.32
N GLY A 98 23.51 0.90 -6.82
CA GLY A 98 23.63 1.58 -5.52
C GLY A 98 23.05 0.75 -4.36
N ASP A 99 23.46 -0.51 -4.22
CA ASP A 99 22.75 -1.57 -3.47
C ASP A 99 22.27 -1.16 -2.06
N ARG A 100 23.13 -0.50 -1.26
CA ARG A 100 22.76 -0.06 0.10
C ARG A 100 21.65 1.01 0.10
N ASN A 101 21.77 2.01 -0.77
CA ASN A 101 20.78 3.08 -0.85
C ASN A 101 19.50 2.57 -1.52
N ALA A 102 19.63 1.73 -2.55
CA ALA A 102 18.51 1.12 -3.23
C ALA A 102 17.62 0.37 -2.25
N ARG A 103 18.19 -0.54 -1.46
CA ARG A 103 17.47 -1.23 -0.38
C ARG A 103 16.79 -0.26 0.58
N ARG A 104 17.52 0.75 1.08
CA ARG A 104 16.96 1.68 2.07
C ARG A 104 15.71 2.38 1.55
N TRP A 105 15.75 2.90 0.33
CA TRP A 105 14.62 3.61 -0.26
C TRP A 105 13.50 2.68 -0.69
N SER A 106 13.81 1.51 -1.27
CA SER A 106 12.83 0.45 -1.54
C SER A 106 12.11 0.02 -0.27
N THR A 107 12.85 -0.21 0.82
CA THR A 107 12.29 -0.55 2.14
C THR A 107 11.31 0.51 2.63
N TYR A 108 11.67 1.79 2.57
CA TYR A 108 10.75 2.86 2.98
C TYR A 108 9.48 2.88 2.13
N GLY A 109 9.62 2.78 0.81
CA GLY A 109 8.47 2.74 -0.09
C GLY A 109 7.56 1.54 0.16
N LEU A 110 8.14 0.34 0.32
CA LEU A 110 7.40 -0.89 0.61
C LEU A 110 6.69 -0.82 1.96
N LEU A 111 7.35 -0.28 2.99
CA LEU A 111 6.71 -0.05 4.29
C LEU A 111 5.56 0.95 4.20
N MET A 112 5.70 2.02 3.42
CA MET A 112 4.59 2.96 3.18
C MET A 112 3.37 2.25 2.57
N VAL A 113 3.58 1.39 1.58
CA VAL A 113 2.51 0.57 0.98
C VAL A 113 1.89 -0.36 2.02
N MET A 114 2.71 -1.10 2.76
CA MET A 114 2.23 -2.02 3.80
C MET A 114 1.47 -1.30 4.92
N LEU A 115 1.87 -0.10 5.32
CA LEU A 115 1.15 0.70 6.32
C LEU A 115 -0.19 1.19 5.78
N LEU A 116 -0.24 1.66 4.54
CA LEU A 116 -1.50 2.08 3.93
C LEU A 116 -2.50 0.94 3.87
N PHE A 117 -2.12 -0.19 3.25
CA PHE A 117 -3.06 -1.28 3.02
C PHE A 117 -3.28 -2.15 4.28
N GLY A 118 -2.24 -2.37 5.09
CA GLY A 118 -2.33 -3.14 6.33
C GLY A 118 -2.96 -2.36 7.48
N ALA A 119 -2.38 -1.23 7.87
CA ALA A 119 -2.93 -0.45 8.98
C ALA A 119 -4.15 0.37 8.55
N GLY A 120 -4.10 1.05 7.40
CA GLY A 120 -5.20 1.87 6.91
C GLY A 120 -6.42 1.06 6.47
N PHE A 121 -6.26 0.18 5.47
CA PHE A 121 -7.43 -0.53 4.91
C PHE A 121 -7.84 -1.77 5.70
N ILE A 122 -6.91 -2.64 6.11
CA ILE A 122 -7.26 -3.87 6.84
C ILE A 122 -7.65 -3.56 8.28
N ALA A 123 -6.77 -2.92 9.06
CA ALA A 123 -7.04 -2.69 10.48
C ALA A 123 -8.08 -1.57 10.72
N ILE A 124 -7.88 -0.37 10.17
CA ILE A 124 -8.81 0.74 10.40
C ILE A 124 -10.07 0.58 9.55
N GLY A 125 -9.96 0.43 8.23
CA GLY A 125 -11.13 0.23 7.36
C GLY A 125 -11.90 -1.05 7.72
N GLY A 126 -11.22 -2.19 7.70
CA GLY A 126 -11.80 -3.50 7.99
C GLY A 126 -12.36 -3.61 9.39
N GLU A 127 -11.50 -3.56 10.41
CA GLU A 127 -11.89 -3.89 11.78
C GLU A 127 -12.54 -2.73 12.52
N TRP A 128 -11.98 -1.51 12.43
CA TRP A 128 -12.53 -0.37 13.18
C TRP A 128 -13.87 0.12 12.59
N PHE A 129 -13.96 0.23 11.26
CA PHE A 129 -15.16 0.67 10.55
C PHE A 129 -16.04 -0.46 10.00
N ALA A 130 -15.74 -1.72 10.33
CA ALA A 130 -16.51 -2.89 9.90
C ALA A 130 -16.72 -2.96 8.37
N MET A 131 -15.74 -2.51 7.57
CA MET A 131 -15.82 -2.51 6.10
C MET A 131 -16.12 -3.90 5.52
N TRP A 132 -15.74 -4.97 6.22
CA TRP A 132 -16.06 -6.34 5.84
C TRP A 132 -17.56 -6.64 5.75
N GLN A 133 -18.41 -5.86 6.44
CA GLN A 133 -19.87 -6.03 6.40
C GLN A 133 -20.52 -5.44 5.14
N SER A 134 -19.84 -4.49 4.48
CA SER A 134 -20.39 -3.86 3.28
C SER A 134 -20.28 -4.80 2.08
N GLY A 135 -21.36 -4.96 1.32
CA GLY A 135 -21.34 -5.67 0.04
C GLY A 135 -20.70 -4.84 -1.08
N ASP A 136 -20.92 -3.52 -1.07
CA ASP A 136 -20.54 -2.62 -2.15
C ASP A 136 -19.22 -1.88 -1.88
N TRP A 137 -18.93 -1.59 -0.61
CA TRP A 137 -17.80 -0.74 -0.19
C TRP A 137 -16.78 -1.53 0.62
N ASN A 138 -16.33 -2.66 0.10
CA ASN A 138 -15.37 -3.54 0.76
C ASN A 138 -14.09 -3.72 -0.05
N GLY A 139 -12.99 -3.18 0.47
CA GLY A 139 -11.66 -3.23 -0.16
C GLY A 139 -10.71 -4.27 0.42
N LEU A 140 -11.15 -5.17 1.32
CA LEU A 140 -10.23 -6.02 2.09
C LEU A 140 -9.45 -7.03 1.27
N ASP A 141 -10.09 -7.64 0.27
CA ASP A 141 -9.40 -8.59 -0.61
C ASP A 141 -8.30 -7.89 -1.42
N ALA A 142 -8.60 -6.73 -2.00
CA ALA A 142 -7.61 -5.91 -2.69
C ALA A 142 -6.47 -5.49 -1.75
N ALA A 143 -6.80 -4.96 -0.55
CA ALA A 143 -5.81 -4.53 0.42
C ALA A 143 -4.90 -5.69 0.88
N THR A 144 -5.46 -6.88 1.09
CA THR A 144 -4.71 -8.08 1.47
C THR A 144 -3.74 -8.49 0.37
N ARG A 145 -4.17 -8.49 -0.90
CA ARG A 145 -3.31 -8.81 -2.04
C ARG A 145 -2.12 -7.85 -2.13
N VAL A 146 -2.36 -6.55 -1.96
CA VAL A 146 -1.30 -5.53 -2.02
C VAL A 146 -0.35 -5.63 -0.83
N PHE A 147 -0.89 -5.84 0.38
CA PHE A 147 -0.08 -6.04 1.59
C PHE A 147 0.84 -7.26 1.45
N VAL A 148 0.31 -8.39 1.00
CA VAL A 148 1.09 -9.61 0.79
C VAL A 148 2.11 -9.42 -0.34
N PHE A 149 1.70 -8.83 -1.47
CA PHE A 149 2.61 -8.58 -2.59
C PHE A 149 3.79 -7.70 -2.16
N SER A 150 3.52 -6.55 -1.54
CA SER A 150 4.57 -5.66 -1.04
C SER A 150 5.42 -6.31 0.06
N GLY A 151 4.84 -7.13 0.94
CA GLY A 151 5.58 -7.90 1.94
C GLY A 151 6.55 -8.92 1.33
N VAL A 152 6.14 -9.64 0.29
CA VAL A 152 7.03 -10.56 -0.44
C VAL A 152 8.17 -9.79 -1.09
N VAL A 153 7.90 -8.65 -1.73
CA VAL A 153 8.94 -7.81 -2.33
C VAL A 153 9.91 -7.28 -1.27
N LEU A 154 9.42 -6.90 -0.09
CA LEU A 154 10.26 -6.45 1.02
C LEU A 154 11.24 -7.54 1.47
N ILE A 155 10.78 -8.79 1.60
CA ILE A 155 11.65 -9.91 1.94
C ILE A 155 12.75 -10.08 0.88
N VAL A 156 12.39 -10.06 -0.41
CA VAL A 156 13.37 -10.19 -1.51
C VAL A 156 14.37 -9.04 -1.51
N ASP A 157 13.90 -7.80 -1.29
CA ASP A 157 14.75 -6.60 -1.20
C ASP A 157 15.80 -6.71 -0.07
N GLN A 158 15.42 -7.24 1.09
CA GLN A 158 16.38 -7.50 2.18
C GLN A 158 17.40 -8.60 1.81
N LEU A 159 16.94 -9.69 1.19
CA LEU A 159 17.82 -10.81 0.82
C LEU A 159 18.87 -10.44 -0.23
N ALA A 160 18.57 -9.50 -1.12
CA ALA A 160 19.48 -9.09 -2.19
C ALA A 160 20.79 -8.42 -1.69
N THR A 161 20.87 -8.08 -0.40
CA THR A 161 22.01 -7.36 0.19
C THR A 161 22.62 -8.02 1.42
N GLY A 162 21.99 -9.03 2.00
CA GLY A 162 22.51 -9.78 3.16
C GLY A 162 23.75 -10.64 2.89
N SER A 163 24.39 -10.50 1.71
CA SER A 163 25.59 -11.24 1.32
C SER A 163 26.89 -10.42 1.45
N ASP A 164 26.82 -9.23 2.07
CA ASP A 164 27.94 -8.29 2.21
C ASP A 164 28.57 -8.26 3.62
N THR A 165 28.25 -9.24 4.47
CA THR A 165 28.90 -9.49 5.77
C THR A 165 29.51 -10.88 5.78
#